data_AF-A0A075JKV7-F1
#
_entry.id   AF-A0A075JKV7-F1
#
_cell.length_a   1.000
_cell.length_b   1.000
_cell.length_c   1.000
_cell.angle_alpha   90.00
_cell.angle_beta   90.00
_cell.angle_gamma   90.00
#
_symmetry.space_group_name_H-M   'P 1'
#
loop_
_entity.id
_entity.type
_entity.pdbx_description
1 polymer ?
#
loop_
_entity_poly.entity_id
_entity_poly.type
_entity_poly.pdbx_seq_one_letter_code
_entity_poly.pdbx_strand_id
1 'polypeptide(L)'
;MLIYISEDNKDCKKLMKQMDEWKVPYEVRNVTENSKYKNELQEKGVYGTPATYIGKEPNAILGFQKEKIRSSLGLADTNLNHSKTYSSQ
;
A
#
# COMPACT_ATOMS: atom_id res chain seq x y z
N MET A 1 3.03 8.37 4.59
CA MET A 1 2.95 6.92 4.26
C MET A 1 4.34 6.43 3.95
N LEU A 2 4.68 5.18 4.27
CA LEU A 2 6.00 4.61 3.99
C LEU A 2 5.90 3.48 2.96
N ILE A 3 6.67 3.55 1.88
CA ILE A 3 6.71 2.53 0.83
C ILE A 3 8.12 1.97 0.71
N TYR A 4 8.24 0.66 0.86
CA TYR A 4 9.43 -0.08 0.47
C TYR A 4 9.35 -0.50 -0.99
N ILE A 5 10.40 -0.19 -1.76
CA ILE A 5 10.50 -0.55 -3.17
C ILE A 5 11.79 -1.30 -3.45
N SER A 6 11.86 -1.94 -4.61
CA SER A 6 13.10 -2.39 -5.22
C SER A 6 13.22 -1.80 -6.62
N GLU A 7 14.44 -1.69 -7.13
CA GLU A 7 14.69 -1.29 -8.51
C GLU A 7 13.98 -2.21 -9.53
N ASP A 8 13.70 -1.65 -10.70
CA ASP A 8 13.07 -2.30 -11.86
C ASP A 8 11.82 -3.17 -11.62
N ASN A 9 11.13 -2.92 -10.51
CA ASN A 9 9.88 -3.60 -10.18
C ASN A 9 8.67 -2.86 -10.78
N LYS A 10 7.92 -3.54 -11.67
CA LYS A 10 6.74 -2.98 -12.35
C LYS A 10 5.63 -2.55 -11.38
N ASP A 11 5.42 -3.30 -10.31
CA ASP A 11 4.39 -2.99 -9.32
C ASP A 11 4.79 -1.81 -8.42
N CYS A 12 6.09 -1.65 -8.13
CA CYS A 12 6.60 -0.43 -7.50
C CYS A 12 6.32 0.81 -8.36
N LYS A 13 6.61 0.73 -9.67
CA LYS A 13 6.35 1.82 -10.63
C LYS A 13 4.85 2.17 -10.70
N LYS A 14 3.97 1.17 -10.74
CA LYS A 14 2.50 1.36 -10.72
C LYS A 14 2.03 2.02 -9.42
N LEU A 15 2.54 1.56 -8.27
CA LEU A 15 2.16 2.08 -6.96
C LEU A 15 2.53 3.56 -6.81
N MET A 16 3.78 3.92 -7.11
CA MET A 16 4.25 5.32 -7.00
C MET A 16 3.44 6.24 -7.91
N LYS A 17 3.26 5.85 -9.18
CA LYS A 17 2.41 6.60 -10.12
C LYS A 17 1.00 6.81 -9.56
N GLN A 18 0.41 5.76 -8.97
CA GLN A 18 -0.93 5.86 -8.40
C GLN A 18 -0.99 6.82 -7.20
N MET A 19 0.06 6.86 -6.37
CA MET A 19 0.16 7.80 -5.25
C MET A 19 0.29 9.25 -5.73
N ASP A 20 1.09 9.48 -6.77
CA ASP A 20 1.25 10.80 -7.39
C ASP A 20 -0.09 11.28 -7.99
N GLU A 21 -0.81 10.40 -8.69
CA GLU A 21 -2.15 10.66 -9.23
C GLU A 21 -3.16 11.03 -8.13
N TRP A 22 -3.11 10.35 -6.98
CA TRP A 22 -3.96 10.63 -5.82
C TRP A 22 -3.47 11.80 -4.97
N LYS A 23 -2.32 12.40 -5.31
CA LYS A 23 -1.66 13.47 -4.55
C LYS A 23 -1.43 13.08 -3.08
N VAL A 24 -1.14 11.80 -2.82
CA VAL A 24 -0.88 11.27 -1.49
C VAL A 24 0.63 11.35 -1.24
N PRO A 25 1.09 12.04 -0.17
CA PRO A 25 2.52 12.10 0.13
C PRO A 25 3.05 10.77 0.70
N TYR A 26 4.22 10.36 0.24
CA TYR A 26 4.89 9.14 0.69
C TYR A 26 6.39 9.30 0.81
N GLU A 27 6.98 8.54 1.73
CA GLU A 27 8.41 8.31 1.85
C GLU A 27 8.75 6.98 1.14
N VAL A 28 9.87 6.97 0.42
CA VAL A 28 10.38 5.78 -0.27
C VAL A 28 11.61 5.25 0.44
N ARG A 29 11.65 3.93 0.65
CA ARG A 29 12.84 3.18 1.09
C ARG A 29 13.19 2.12 0.07
N ASN A 30 14.29 2.33 -0.63
CA ASN A 30 14.74 1.40 -1.67
C ASN A 30 15.61 0.28 -1.05
N VAL A 31 15.11 -0.95 -1.10
CA VAL A 31 15.79 -2.12 -0.51
C VAL A 31 16.89 -2.69 -1.43
N THR A 32 16.90 -2.31 -2.72
CA THR A 32 17.99 -2.66 -3.63
C THR A 32 19.21 -1.79 -3.35
N GLU A 33 19.01 -0.48 -3.15
CA GLU A 33 20.09 0.48 -2.90
C GLU A 33 20.61 0.45 -1.46
N ASN A 34 19.78 0.05 -0.49
CA ASN A 34 20.14 0.11 0.92
C ASN A 34 19.77 -1.19 1.67
N SER A 35 20.82 -1.95 2.05
CA SER A 35 20.68 -3.21 2.79
C SER A 35 20.07 -3.03 4.18
N LYS A 36 20.16 -1.86 4.81
CA LYS A 36 19.48 -1.59 6.09
C LYS A 36 17.97 -1.62 5.93
N TYR A 37 17.44 -1.08 4.84
CA TYR A 37 16.00 -1.13 4.55
C TYR A 37 15.54 -2.54 4.20
N LYS A 38 16.38 -3.31 3.51
CA LYS A 38 16.12 -4.74 3.29
C LYS A 38 16.04 -5.51 4.61
N ASN A 39 16.99 -5.31 5.51
CA ASN A 39 17.02 -5.97 6.80
C ASN A 39 15.79 -5.58 7.64
N GLU A 40 15.47 -4.28 7.72
CA GLU A 40 14.28 -3.81 8.44
C GLU A 40 12.99 -4.48 7.94
N LEU A 41 12.87 -4.68 6.61
CA LEU A 41 11.74 -5.36 6.00
C LEU A 41 11.66 -6.84 6.44
N GLN A 42 12.80 -7.54 6.41
CA GLN A 42 12.92 -8.95 6.77
C GLN A 42 12.71 -9.21 8.26
N GLU A 43 13.16 -8.31 9.13
CA GLU A 43 12.90 -8.35 10.57
C GLU A 43 11.39 -8.27 10.88
N LYS A 44 10.62 -7.60 10.02
CA LYS A 44 9.16 -7.54 10.08
C LYS A 44 8.48 -8.72 9.37
N GLY A 45 9.24 -9.72 8.93
CA GLY A 45 8.71 -10.90 8.23
C GLY A 45 8.26 -10.63 6.79
N VAL A 46 8.67 -9.51 6.18
CA VAL A 46 8.29 -9.13 4.83
C VAL A 46 9.48 -9.28 3.88
N TYR A 47 9.30 -10.02 2.79
CA TYR A 47 10.38 -10.43 1.89
C TYR A 47 10.22 -9.93 0.45
N GLY A 48 9.16 -9.17 0.16
CA GLY A 48 8.82 -8.72 -1.18
C GLY A 48 8.48 -7.23 -1.23
N THR A 49 8.55 -6.69 -2.45
CA THR A 49 8.26 -5.28 -2.76
C THR A 49 7.23 -5.19 -3.90
N PRO A 50 6.40 -4.12 -3.94
CA PRO A 50 6.32 -3.06 -2.94
C PRO A 50 5.69 -3.53 -1.62
N ALA A 51 6.07 -2.89 -0.51
CA ALA A 51 5.41 -3.06 0.78
C ALA A 51 5.03 -1.69 1.35
N THR A 52 3.72 -1.49 1.59
CA THR A 52 3.15 -0.18 1.92
C THR A 52 2.64 -0.15 3.35
N TYR A 53 3.17 0.75 4.17
CA TYR A 53 2.71 1.01 5.53
C TYR A 53 1.91 2.32 5.56
N ILE A 54 0.64 2.22 5.99
CA ILE A 54 -0.32 3.33 6.01
C ILE A 54 -0.66 3.68 7.45
N GLY A 55 -0.48 4.95 7.81
CA GLY A 55 -0.80 5.45 9.15
C GLY A 55 -0.07 4.69 10.26
N LYS A 56 -0.85 4.17 11.22
CA LYS A 56 -0.38 3.38 12.36
C LYS A 56 -0.70 1.88 12.21
N GLU A 57 -1.07 1.43 11.01
CA GLU A 57 -1.36 0.00 10.79
C GLU A 57 -0.10 -0.84 11.03
N PRO A 58 -0.18 -1.92 11.82
CA PRO A 58 0.99 -2.73 12.16
C PRO A 58 1.52 -3.53 10.97
N ASN A 59 0.65 -3.82 9.99
CA ASN A 59 0.95 -4.70 8.87
C ASN A 59 1.06 -3.90 7.57
N ALA A 60 2.03 -4.29 6.72
CA ALA A 60 2.13 -3.75 5.37
C ALA A 60 1.05 -4.33 4.45
N ILE A 61 0.62 -3.53 3.48
CA ILE A 61 -0.01 -4.02 2.26
C ILE A 61 1.10 -4.47 1.31
N LEU A 62 1.10 -5.76 0.97
CA LEU A 62 2.11 -6.38 0.10
C LEU A 62 1.66 -6.32 -1.36
N GLY A 63 2.55 -5.88 -2.24
CA GLY A 63 2.27 -5.72 -3.66
C GLY A 63 1.38 -4.51 -3.99
N PHE A 64 1.08 -4.34 -5.28
CA PHE A 64 0.20 -3.27 -5.74
C PHE A 64 -1.28 -3.68 -5.64
N GLN A 65 -1.87 -3.49 -4.45
CA GLN A 65 -3.29 -3.75 -4.18
C GLN A 65 -4.10 -2.44 -4.22
N LYS A 66 -4.35 -1.92 -5.43
CA LYS A 66 -4.95 -0.58 -5.66
C LYS A 66 -6.17 -0.30 -4.78
N GLU A 67 -7.16 -1.18 -4.75
CA GLU A 67 -8.40 -0.96 -3.99
C GLU A 67 -8.17 -1.01 -2.48
N LYS A 68 -7.37 -1.96 -1.99
CA LYS A 68 -7.03 -2.06 -0.57
C LYS A 68 -6.31 -0.80 -0.08
N ILE A 69 -5.34 -0.32 -0.86
CA ILE A 69 -4.59 0.91 -0.58
C ILE A 69 -5.53 2.11 -0.60
N ARG A 70 -6.41 2.21 -1.61
CA ARG A 70 -7.42 3.28 -1.71
C ARG A 70 -8.32 3.31 -0.47
N SER A 71 -8.82 2.15 -0.04
CA SER A 71 -9.66 2.02 1.15
C SER A 71 -8.92 2.36 2.44
N SER A 72 -7.68 1.87 2.63
CA SER A 72 -6.84 2.21 3.79
C SER A 72 -6.48 3.70 3.85
N LEU A 73 -6.46 4.40 2.71
CA LEU A 73 -6.25 5.85 2.64
C LEU A 73 -7.54 6.66 2.86
N GLY A 74 -8.70 6.02 3.02
CA GLY A 74 -9.99 6.70 3.12
C GLY A 74 -10.44 7.35 1.81
N LEU A 75 -9.87 6.95 0.67
CA LEU A 75 -10.20 7.45 -0.66
C LEU A 75 -11.31 6.64 -1.35
N ALA A 76 -11.85 5.63 -0.67
CA ALA A 76 -13.02 4.89 -1.14
C ALA A 76 -14.23 5.83 -1.16
N ASP A 77 -14.96 5.85 -2.27
CA ASP A 77 -16.14 6.69 -2.43
C ASP A 77 -17.11 6.45 -1.27
N THR A 78 -17.39 7.47 -0.48
CA THR A 78 -18.50 7.45 0.48
C THR A 78 -19.80 7.63 -0.29
N ASN A 79 -20.21 6.59 -1.02
CA ASN A 79 -21.53 6.50 -1.68
C ASN A 79 -21.94 5.02 -1.86
N LEU A 80 -22.01 4.26 -0.77
CA LEU A 80 -22.77 3.02 -0.71
C LEU A 80 -23.55 2.96 0.62
N ASN A 81 -24.60 3.78 0.72
CA ASN A 81 -25.68 3.59 1.68
C ASN A 81 -27.03 3.49 0.92
N HIS A 82 -27.23 2.35 0.26
CA HIS A 82 -28.49 1.71 -0.17
C HIS A 82 -28.06 0.53 -1.07
N SER A 83 -28.32 -0.74 -0.82
CA SER A 83 -29.26 -1.45 0.05
C SER A 83 -28.72 -2.88 0.24
N LYS A 84 -28.65 -3.36 1.49
CA LYS A 84 -28.83 -4.79 1.76
C LYS A 84 -30.07 -4.91 2.63
N THR A 85 -31.23 -4.84 1.99
CA THR A 85 -32.46 -5.35 2.58
C THR A 85 -32.32 -6.87 2.57
N TYR A 86 -31.92 -7.45 3.71
CA TYR A 86 -32.26 -8.84 3.99
C TYR A 86 -33.76 -8.85 4.31
N SER A 87 -34.58 -9.05 3.29
CA SER A 87 -35.94 -9.54 3.50
C SER A 87 -35.82 -11.05 3.70
N SER A 88 -35.81 -11.50 4.96
CA SER A 88 -36.27 -12.83 5.29
C SER A 88 -37.80 -12.82 5.27
N GLN A 89 -38.39 -13.55 4.34
CA GLN A 89 -39.72 -14.14 4.50
C GLN A 89 -39.64 -15.60 4.04
#